data_AF-A0A241Q0C2-F1
#
_entry.id   AF-A0A241Q0C2-F1
#
_cell.length_a   1.000
_cell.length_b   1.000
_cell.length_c   1.000
_cell.angle_alpha   90.00
_cell.angle_beta   90.00
_cell.angle_gamma   90.00
#
_symmetry.space_group_name_H-M   'P 1'
#
loop_
_entity.id
_entity.type
_entity.pdbx_description
1 polymer ?
#
loop_
_entity_poly.entity_id
_entity_poly.type
_entity_poly.pdbx_seq_one_letter_code
_entity_poly.pdbx_strand_id
1 'polypeptide(L)' 'MYYNIKGYIDDIDNFEQARIGNEFLTKQMIGKNILEISINEHELTKQQIDNIKRGVDYGKQIGVEVKFIIEK' A
#
# COMPACT_ATOMS: atom_id res chain seq x y z
N MET A 1 13.21 -0.31 0.04
CA MET A 1 11.93 -0.48 0.75
C MET A 1 10.98 0.68 0.50
N TYR A 2 11.30 1.91 0.91
CA TYR A 2 10.38 3.06 0.76
C TYR A 2 9.84 3.25 -0.67
N TYR A 3 10.69 3.23 -1.69
CA TYR A 3 10.24 3.42 -3.08
C TYR A 3 9.29 2.33 -3.58
N ASN A 4 9.42 1.09 -3.10
CA ASN A 4 8.47 0.03 -3.44
C ASN A 4 7.12 0.30 -2.78
N ILE A 5 7.12 0.66 -1.48
CA ILE A 5 5.89 1.04 -0.77
C ILE A 5 5.21 2.22 -1.48
N LYS A 6 5.99 3.26 -1.84
CA LYS A 6 5.48 4.43 -2.57
C LYS A 6 4.88 4.03 -3.93
N GLY A 7 5.55 3.17 -4.69
CA GLY A 7 5.06 2.69 -5.99
C GLY A 7 3.70 1.99 -5.85
N TYR A 8 3.55 1.09 -4.90
CA TYR A 8 2.26 0.42 -4.66
C TYR A 8 1.15 1.38 -4.23
N ILE A 9 1.49 2.36 -3.39
CA ILE A 9 0.57 3.41 -2.97
C ILE A 9 0.13 4.25 -4.18
N ASP A 10 1.07 4.64 -5.05
CA ASP A 10 0.78 5.39 -6.27
C ASP A 10 -0.09 4.57 -7.23
N ASP A 11 0.18 3.27 -7.40
CA ASP A 11 -0.61 2.40 -8.28
C ASP A 11 -2.07 2.28 -7.80
N ILE A 12 -2.29 2.19 -6.49
CA ILE A 12 -3.63 2.16 -5.89
C ILE A 12 -4.34 3.50 -6.09
N ASP A 13 -3.66 4.63 -5.84
CA ASP A 13 -4.23 5.96 -5.99
C ASP A 13 -4.59 6.28 -7.46
N ASN A 14 -3.73 5.89 -8.38
CA ASN A 14 -3.92 6.10 -9.82
C ASN A 14 -4.82 5.05 -10.49
N PHE A 15 -5.38 4.09 -9.73
CA PHE A 15 -6.34 3.14 -10.29
C PHE A 15 -7.60 3.87 -10.77
N GLU A 16 -7.95 3.66 -12.04
CA GLU A 16 -9.18 4.21 -12.63
C GLU A 16 -10.18 3.10 -12.95
N GLN A 17 -9.74 2.04 -13.62
CA GLN A 17 -10.57 0.87 -13.94
C GLN A 17 -9.73 -0.34 -14.36
N ALA A 18 -10.29 -1.54 -14.18
CA ALA A 18 -9.76 -2.78 -14.73
C ALA A 18 -10.89 -3.72 -15.17
N ARG A 19 -10.58 -4.58 -16.15
CA ARG A 19 -11.48 -5.63 -16.65
C ARG A 19 -10.74 -6.96 -16.68
N ILE A 20 -11.33 -8.00 -16.10
CA ILE A 20 -10.82 -9.38 -16.17
C ILE A 20 -11.96 -10.26 -16.65
N GLY A 21 -11.88 -10.71 -17.91
CA GLY A 21 -12.98 -11.43 -18.56
C GLY A 21 -14.25 -10.57 -18.64
N ASN A 22 -15.32 -11.01 -17.96
CA ASN A 22 -16.58 -10.28 -17.88
C ASN A 22 -16.71 -9.42 -16.62
N GLU A 23 -15.77 -9.53 -15.67
CA GLU A 23 -15.75 -8.73 -14.45
C GLU A 23 -15.14 -7.35 -14.72
N PHE A 24 -15.75 -6.32 -14.15
CA PHE A 24 -15.33 -4.92 -14.32
C PHE A 24 -15.32 -4.21 -12.97
N LEU A 25 -14.24 -3.52 -12.68
CA LEU A 25 -14.07 -2.72 -11.47
C LEU A 25 -13.66 -1.30 -11.87
N THR A 26 -14.36 -0.30 -11.36
CA THR A 26 -14.00 1.12 -11.50
C THR A 26 -13.68 1.72 -10.14
N LYS A 27 -12.91 2.81 -10.15
CA LYS A 27 -12.60 3.60 -8.95
C LYS A 27 -13.84 4.01 -8.15
N GLN A 28 -14.95 4.31 -8.83
CA GLN A 28 -16.21 4.73 -8.19
C GLN A 28 -16.88 3.62 -7.36
N MET A 29 -16.57 2.35 -7.64
CA MET A 29 -17.08 1.20 -6.90
C MET A 29 -16.29 0.93 -5.62
N ILE A 30 -15.12 1.57 -5.46
CA ILE A 30 -14.20 1.33 -4.35
C ILE A 30 -14.49 2.32 -3.23
N GLY A 31 -14.97 1.81 -2.09
CA GLY A 31 -15.24 2.62 -0.90
C GLY A 31 -14.00 2.93 -0.06
N LYS A 32 -12.93 2.13 -0.19
CA LYS A 32 -11.70 2.30 0.60
C LYS A 32 -10.50 1.65 -0.08
N ASN A 33 -9.37 2.34 -0.05
CA ASN A 33 -8.07 1.87 -0.53
C ASN A 33 -7.19 1.45 0.65
N ILE A 34 -6.68 0.21 0.62
CA ILE A 34 -5.81 -0.33 1.67
C ILE A 34 -4.63 -1.05 1.02
N LEU A 35 -3.42 -0.72 1.47
CA LEU A 35 -2.20 -1.46 1.17
C LEU A 35 -1.75 -2.20 2.44
N GLU A 36 -1.81 -3.52 2.42
CA GLU A 36 -1.33 -4.37 3.51
C GLU A 36 -0.03 -5.06 3.09
N ILE A 37 1.00 -4.95 3.93
CA ILE A 37 2.35 -5.48 3.68
C ILE A 37 2.76 -6.38 4.85
N SER A 38 2.94 -7.66 4.56
CA SER A 38 3.60 -8.60 5.47
C SER A 38 5.12 -8.45 5.40
N ILE A 39 5.79 -8.52 6.55
CA ILE A 39 7.24 -8.56 6.66
C ILE A 39 7.64 -9.79 7.47
N ASN A 40 8.46 -10.64 6.86
CA ASN A 40 8.90 -11.91 7.44
C ASN A 40 10.17 -11.77 8.30
N GLU A 41 10.72 -10.56 8.39
CA GLU A 41 11.94 -10.27 9.13
C GLU A 41 11.59 -9.88 10.57
N HIS A 42 12.10 -10.66 11.54
CA HIS A 42 11.82 -10.48 12.97
C HIS A 42 12.44 -9.21 13.56
N GLU A 43 13.60 -8.78 13.06
CA GLU A 43 14.28 -7.57 13.52
C GLU A 43 14.52 -6.61 12.36
N LEU A 44 13.69 -5.57 12.29
CA LEU A 44 13.85 -4.51 11.32
C LEU A 44 14.98 -3.57 11.73
N THR A 45 15.85 -3.25 10.78
CA THR A 45 16.83 -2.18 10.94
C THR A 45 16.10 -0.83 11.14
N LYS A 46 16.78 0.12 11.79
CA LYS A 46 16.25 1.50 11.93
C LYS A 46 15.85 2.12 10.59
N GLN A 47 16.66 1.89 9.54
CA GLN A 47 16.37 2.39 8.21
C GLN A 47 15.11 1.77 7.58
N GLN A 48 14.84 0.48 7.83
CA GLN A 48 13.60 -0.17 7.40
C GLN A 48 12.39 0.41 8.14
N ILE A 49 12.49 0.60 9.46
CA ILE A 49 11.44 1.24 10.28
C ILE A 49 11.15 2.65 9.78
N ASP A 50 12.17 3.45 9.48
CA ASP A 50 11.99 4.81 8.97
C ASP A 50 11.35 4.81 7.57
N ASN A 51 11.72 3.85 6.72
CA ASN A 51 11.08 3.65 5.41
C ASN A 51 9.60 3.26 5.55
N ILE A 52 9.26 2.42 6.52
CA ILE A 52 7.88 2.02 6.85
C ILE A 52 7.06 3.24 7.28
N LYS A 53 7.56 4.01 8.25
CA LYS A 53 6.90 5.23 8.75
C LYS A 53 6.62 6.22 7.62
N ARG A 54 7.63 6.48 6.78
CA ARG A 54 7.48 7.35 5.60
C ARG A 54 6.41 6.83 4.63
N GLY A 55 6.33 5.51 4.44
CA GLY A 55 5.30 4.89 3.61
C GLY A 55 3.89 5.07 4.19
N VAL A 56 3.72 4.86 5.49
CA VAL A 56 2.44 5.10 6.19
C VAL A 56 2.02 6.56 6.09
N ASP A 57 2.95 7.48 6.35
CA ASP A 57 2.67 8.92 6.29
C ASP A 57 2.28 9.35 4.87
N TYR A 58 2.98 8.85 3.85
CA TYR A 58 2.66 9.14 2.45
C TYR A 58 1.30 8.59 2.04
N GLY A 59 1.00 7.33 2.37
CA GLY A 59 -0.32 6.73 2.06
C GLY A 59 -1.46 7.53 2.69
N LYS A 60 -1.31 7.94 3.96
CA LYS A 60 -2.30 8.77 4.66
C LYS A 60 -2.55 10.11 3.95
N GLN A 61 -1.52 10.74 3.39
CA GLN A 61 -1.66 12.01 2.66
C GLN A 61 -2.53 11.87 1.41
N ILE A 62 -2.52 10.71 0.76
CA ILE A 62 -3.23 10.48 -0.50
C ILE A 62 -4.48 9.60 -0.35
N GLY A 63 -4.89 9.26 0.87
CA GLY A 63 -6.11 8.50 1.13
C GLY A 63 -5.99 6.99 0.96
N VAL A 64 -4.77 6.45 0.98
CA VAL A 64 -4.49 5.00 1.00
C VAL A 64 -4.10 4.59 2.42
N GLU A 65 -4.88 3.72 3.06
CA GLU A 65 -4.52 3.18 4.37
C GLU A 65 -3.41 2.15 4.24
N VAL A 66 -2.26 2.38 4.88
CA VAL A 66 -1.12 1.46 4.80
C VAL A 66 -0.98 0.70 6.13
N LYS A 67 -0.98 -0.63 6.05
CA LYS A 67 -0.82 -1.53 7.20
C LYS A 67 0.40 -2.41 7.02
N PHE A 68 1.13 -2.59 8.11
CA PHE A 68 2.25 -3.52 8.18
C PHE A 68 1.95 -4.62 9.18
N ILE A 69 2.19 -5.86 8.77
CA ILE A 69 2.08 -7.05 9.62
C ILE A 69 3.47 -7.65 9.72
N ILE A 70 3.98 -7.82 10.94
CA ILE A 70 5.21 -8.56 11.18
C ILE A 70 4.81 -10.01 11.41
N GLU A 71 5.25 -10.90 10.52
CA GLU A 71 4.96 -12.32 10.63
C GLU A 71 5.81 -12.94 11.75
N LYS A 72 5.21 -13.89 12.47
CA LYS A 72 5.83 -14.64 13.57
C LYS A 72 6.53 -15.88 13.06
#